data_AF-A0A6B3GAA0-F1
#
_entry.id   AF-A0A6B3GAA0-F1
#
_cell.length_a   1.000
_cell.length_b   1.000
_cell.length_c   1.000
_cell.angle_alpha   90.00
_cell.angle_beta   90.00
_cell.angle_gamma   90.00
#
_symmetry.space_group_name_H-M   'P 1'
#
loop_
_entity.id
_entity.type
_entity.pdbx_description
1 polymer ?
#
loop_
_entity_poly.entity_id
_entity_poly.type
_entity_poly.pdbx_seq_one_letter_code
_entity_poly.pdbx_strand_id
1 'polypeptide(L)'
;MATEREQSAGAEARVTSADGTEIAFEQSGRGSAIVLVASALADRSDTAKLATLLAHHFTVINYDRRGRGASGDAATYAPDREIEDIAALVDHAGGSASLFGSSSGAVLALRAAAAGVNIDRLALYEPPFVVGEGDDGPPKDLAQQITALLAEGRHSDAVKYFMTRV
;
A
#
# COMPACT_ATOMS: atom_id res chain seq x y z
N MET A 1 31.99 -3.15 16.45
CA MET A 1 31.95 -2.54 15.10
C MET A 1 30.53 -2.64 14.60
N ALA A 2 29.74 -1.59 14.81
CA ALA A 2 28.40 -1.48 14.26
C ALA A 2 28.54 -0.94 12.84
N THR A 3 28.07 -1.70 11.87
CA THR A 3 27.96 -1.26 10.47
C THR A 3 27.02 -0.07 10.39
N GLU A 4 27.55 1.06 9.98
CA GLU A 4 26.80 2.26 9.60
C GLU A 4 25.82 1.89 8.49
N ARG A 5 24.53 2.22 8.70
CA ARG A 5 23.54 2.19 7.63
C ARG A 5 23.74 3.44 6.78
N GLU A 6 24.35 3.30 5.63
CA GLU A 6 24.23 4.30 4.56
C GLU A 6 22.79 4.24 4.01
N GLN A 7 21.92 5.05 4.60
CA GLN A 7 20.62 5.38 4.04
C GLN A 7 20.74 6.73 3.31
N SER A 8 20.85 6.69 1.99
CA SER A 8 20.31 7.78 1.18
C SER A 8 18.81 7.56 1.08
N ALA A 9 18.07 7.84 2.16
CA ALA A 9 16.61 7.92 2.11
C ALA A 9 16.24 9.01 1.09
N GLY A 10 15.30 8.71 0.19
CA GLY A 10 14.72 9.74 -0.68
C GLY A 10 14.12 10.85 0.18
N ALA A 11 14.06 12.08 -0.34
CA ALA A 11 13.39 13.16 0.38
C ALA A 11 11.91 12.77 0.61
N GLU A 12 11.47 12.83 1.86
CA GLU A 12 10.06 12.62 2.21
C GLU A 12 9.22 13.73 1.58
N ALA A 13 8.19 13.34 0.84
CA ALA A 13 7.27 14.23 0.13
C ALA A 13 5.83 13.79 0.39
N ARG A 14 4.87 14.63 -0.01
CA ARG A 14 3.44 14.37 0.13
C ARG A 14 2.68 14.71 -1.14
N VAL A 15 1.65 13.92 -1.42
CA VAL A 15 0.59 14.26 -2.38
C VAL A 15 -0.73 14.37 -1.64
N THR A 16 -1.63 15.21 -2.15
CA THR A 16 -2.99 15.34 -1.62
C THR A 16 -3.91 14.41 -2.40
N SER A 17 -4.54 13.47 -1.71
CA SER A 17 -5.58 12.60 -2.25
C SER A 17 -6.86 13.39 -2.58
N ALA A 18 -7.78 12.82 -3.35
CA ALA A 18 -8.99 13.50 -3.81
C ALA A 18 -9.91 13.98 -2.65
N ASP A 19 -9.86 13.29 -1.50
CA ASP A 19 -10.58 13.66 -0.28
C ASP A 19 -9.82 14.65 0.62
N GLY A 20 -8.65 15.13 0.20
CA GLY A 20 -7.79 16.02 0.96
C GLY A 20 -6.80 15.31 1.90
N THR A 21 -6.78 13.98 1.93
CA THR A 21 -5.83 13.22 2.76
C THR A 21 -4.40 13.40 2.25
N GLU A 22 -3.47 13.77 3.13
CA GLU A 22 -2.05 13.89 2.79
C GLU A 22 -1.37 12.51 2.82
N ILE A 23 -0.87 12.07 1.67
CA ILE A 23 -0.22 10.78 1.49
C ILE A 23 1.30 10.97 1.40
N ALA A 24 2.00 10.46 2.41
CA ALA A 24 3.45 10.54 2.52
C ALA A 24 4.15 9.46 1.67
N PHE A 25 5.23 9.84 0.99
CA PHE A 25 6.04 8.95 0.19
C PHE A 25 7.50 9.37 0.12
N GLU A 26 8.34 8.43 -0.28
CA GLU A 26 9.72 8.66 -0.68
C GLU A 26 9.86 8.40 -2.18
N GLN A 27 10.62 9.26 -2.86
CA GLN A 27 10.95 9.12 -4.26
C GLN A 27 12.44 8.90 -4.46
N SER A 28 12.80 7.93 -5.29
CA SER A 28 14.19 7.63 -5.62
C SER A 28 14.35 7.13 -7.06
N GLY A 29 15.58 7.14 -7.57
CA GLY A 29 15.89 6.67 -8.91
C GLY A 29 15.45 7.62 -10.04
N ARG A 30 15.49 7.11 -11.27
CA ARG A 30 15.14 7.82 -12.50
C ARG A 30 14.61 6.84 -13.54
N GLY A 31 13.79 7.32 -14.47
CA GLY A 31 13.20 6.51 -15.55
C GLY A 31 11.68 6.41 -15.41
N SER A 32 11.07 5.41 -16.04
CA SER A 32 9.63 5.14 -15.92
C SER A 32 9.22 4.98 -14.45
N ALA A 33 8.04 5.49 -14.10
CA ALA A 33 7.56 5.48 -12.73
C ALA A 33 7.06 4.09 -12.31
N ILE A 34 7.34 3.71 -11.05
CA ILE A 34 6.71 2.59 -10.38
C ILE A 34 6.28 2.98 -8.96
N VAL A 35 5.02 2.70 -8.62
CA VAL A 35 4.48 2.89 -7.27
C VAL A 35 4.43 1.54 -6.55
N LEU A 36 4.95 1.48 -5.33
CA LEU A 36 4.95 0.27 -4.51
C LEU A 36 3.79 0.31 -3.50
N VAL A 37 2.89 -0.67 -3.60
CA VAL A 37 1.69 -0.78 -2.75
C VAL A 37 1.91 -1.86 -1.70
N ALA A 38 2.15 -1.44 -0.45
CA ALA A 38 2.49 -2.32 0.66
C ALA A 38 1.32 -3.22 1.12
N SER A 39 1.70 -4.31 1.79
CA SER A 39 0.83 -5.35 2.34
C SER A 39 -0.13 -4.83 3.43
N ALA A 40 -1.03 -5.68 3.92
CA ALA A 40 -1.81 -5.34 5.11
C ALA A 40 -0.87 -5.27 6.32
N LEU A 41 -1.20 -4.43 7.32
CA LEU A 41 -0.40 -4.24 8.54
C LEU A 41 1.04 -3.72 8.32
N ALA A 42 1.34 -3.28 7.10
CA ALA A 42 2.64 -2.74 6.72
C ALA A 42 2.55 -1.25 6.35
N ASP A 43 3.66 -0.56 6.57
CA ASP A 43 3.96 0.76 6.03
C ASP A 43 5.04 0.66 4.93
N ARG A 44 5.55 1.80 4.43
CA ARG A 44 6.52 1.83 3.34
C ARG A 44 7.86 1.13 3.65
N SER A 45 8.14 0.84 4.93
CA SER A 45 9.39 0.16 5.31
C SER A 45 9.46 -1.29 4.82
N ASP A 46 8.31 -1.94 4.64
CA ASP A 46 8.19 -3.33 4.14
C ASP A 46 8.77 -3.46 2.72
N THR A 47 8.54 -2.44 1.90
CA THR A 47 8.98 -2.38 0.49
C THR A 47 10.29 -1.62 0.29
N ALA A 48 10.94 -1.11 1.35
CA ALA A 48 12.12 -0.25 1.23
C ALA A 48 13.30 -0.92 0.51
N LYS A 49 13.58 -2.19 0.78
CA LYS A 49 14.65 -2.94 0.09
C LYS A 49 14.37 -3.10 -1.40
N LEU A 50 13.11 -3.38 -1.76
CA LEU A 50 12.69 -3.46 -3.14
C LEU A 50 12.81 -2.10 -3.83
N ALA A 51 12.44 -1.03 -3.14
CA ALA A 51 12.57 0.33 -3.64
C ALA A 51 14.03 0.67 -4.00
N THR A 52 14.98 0.35 -3.12
CA THR A 52 16.42 0.54 -3.39
C THR A 52 16.88 -0.22 -4.64
N LEU A 53 16.47 -1.49 -4.80
CA LEU A 53 16.85 -2.30 -5.95
C LEU A 53 16.25 -1.76 -7.26
N LEU A 54 15.00 -1.29 -7.24
CA LEU A 54 14.33 -0.77 -8.42
C LEU A 54 14.78 0.63 -8.81
N ALA A 55 15.26 1.44 -7.86
CA ALA A 55 15.74 2.80 -8.11
C ALA A 55 16.93 2.88 -9.09
N HIS A 56 17.63 1.76 -9.31
CA HIS A 56 18.66 1.65 -10.35
C HIS A 56 18.10 1.72 -11.78
N HIS A 57 16.79 1.51 -11.97
CA HIS A 57 16.15 1.37 -13.28
C HIS A 57 14.88 2.22 -13.45
N PHE A 58 14.23 2.59 -12.35
CA PHE A 58 12.94 3.26 -12.33
C PHE A 58 12.95 4.50 -11.44
N THR A 59 11.98 5.39 -11.68
CA THR A 59 11.57 6.36 -10.66
C THR A 59 10.63 5.64 -9.70
N VAL A 60 11.09 5.33 -8.49
CA VAL A 60 10.31 4.56 -7.51
C VAL A 60 9.61 5.52 -6.55
N ILE A 61 8.31 5.35 -6.41
CA ILE A 61 7.46 5.99 -5.40
C ILE A 61 7.10 4.93 -4.37
N ASN A 62 7.63 5.06 -3.15
CA ASN A 62 7.37 4.16 -2.04
C ASN A 62 6.60 4.93 -0.96
N TYR A 63 5.32 4.60 -0.75
CA TYR A 63 4.41 5.44 0.03
C TYR A 63 3.82 4.71 1.23
N ASP A 64 3.43 5.49 2.24
CA ASP A 64 2.60 4.99 3.32
C ASP A 64 1.14 5.05 2.90
N ARG A 65 0.45 3.93 2.92
CA ARG A 65 -1.00 3.91 2.75
C ARG A 65 -1.67 4.74 3.84
N ARG A 66 -2.84 5.33 3.53
CA ARG A 66 -3.62 6.11 4.51
C ARG A 66 -3.79 5.38 5.84
N GLY A 67 -3.73 6.13 6.94
CA GLY A 67 -3.78 5.61 8.30
C GLY A 67 -2.53 4.85 8.75
N ARG A 68 -1.43 4.94 8.00
CA ARG A 68 -0.16 4.24 8.30
C ARG A 68 1.02 5.17 8.17
N GLY A 69 2.10 4.85 8.88
CA GLY A 69 3.35 5.59 8.84
C GLY A 69 3.14 7.10 9.00
N ALA A 70 3.62 7.87 8.04
CA ALA A 70 3.52 9.34 8.04
C ALA A 70 2.32 9.90 7.26
N SER A 71 1.49 9.04 6.66
CA SER A 71 0.27 9.47 5.94
C SER A 71 -0.86 9.83 6.90
N GLY A 72 -1.69 10.77 6.48
CA GLY A 72 -2.95 11.07 7.15
C GLY A 72 -3.96 9.93 6.98
N ASP A 73 -5.16 10.13 7.52
CA ASP A 73 -6.29 9.22 7.36
C ASP A 73 -7.59 10.00 7.19
N ALA A 74 -8.65 9.31 6.76
CA ALA A 74 -10.00 9.85 6.67
C ALA A 74 -10.85 9.38 7.86
N ALA A 75 -11.85 10.19 8.26
CA ALA A 75 -12.74 9.85 9.37
C ALA A 75 -13.57 8.57 9.11
N THR A 76 -13.75 8.19 7.86
CA THR A 76 -14.45 6.96 7.46
C THR A 76 -13.65 6.27 6.37
N TYR A 77 -13.19 5.05 6.66
CA TYR A 77 -12.45 4.24 5.70
C TYR A 77 -13.38 3.71 4.61
N ALA A 78 -12.97 3.87 3.36
CA ALA A 78 -13.56 3.18 2.22
C ALA A 78 -12.43 2.76 1.25
N PRO A 79 -12.49 1.55 0.66
CA PRO A 79 -11.44 1.07 -0.25
C PRO A 79 -11.19 2.00 -1.45
N ASP A 80 -12.23 2.68 -1.93
CA ASP A 80 -12.13 3.61 -3.06
C ASP A 80 -11.21 4.79 -2.75
N ARG A 81 -11.10 5.16 -1.47
CA ARG A 81 -10.18 6.23 -1.06
C ARG A 81 -8.72 5.82 -1.22
N GLU A 82 -8.38 4.55 -1.01
CA GLU A 82 -7.03 4.05 -1.30
C GLU A 82 -6.73 4.01 -2.81
N ILE A 83 -7.75 3.91 -3.67
CA ILE A 83 -7.59 4.05 -5.12
C ILE A 83 -7.27 5.50 -5.49
N GLU A 84 -7.93 6.47 -4.83
CA GLU A 84 -7.65 7.89 -5.00
C GLU A 84 -6.22 8.26 -4.56
N ASP A 85 -5.70 7.62 -3.52
CA ASP A 85 -4.30 7.79 -3.10
C ASP A 85 -3.34 7.34 -4.20
N ILE A 86 -3.59 6.16 -4.77
CA ILE A 86 -2.79 5.62 -5.88
C ILE A 86 -2.88 6.56 -7.09
N ALA A 87 -4.07 7.07 -7.41
CA ALA A 87 -4.25 8.01 -8.51
C ALA A 87 -3.43 9.30 -8.29
N ALA A 88 -3.46 9.88 -7.09
CA ALA A 88 -2.67 11.07 -6.77
C ALA A 88 -1.16 10.84 -6.90
N LEU A 89 -0.66 9.66 -6.53
CA LEU A 89 0.75 9.28 -6.71
C LEU A 89 1.10 9.08 -8.20
N VAL A 90 0.20 8.49 -8.98
CA VAL A 90 0.37 8.32 -10.44
C VAL A 90 0.39 9.67 -11.16
N ASP A 91 -0.50 10.59 -10.78
CA ASP A 91 -0.54 11.96 -11.31
C ASP A 91 0.77 12.70 -10.98
N HIS A 92 1.25 12.62 -9.74
CA HIS A 92 2.55 13.15 -9.33
C HIS A 92 3.71 12.56 -10.14
N ALA A 93 3.64 11.28 -10.50
CA ALA A 93 4.66 10.61 -11.31
C ALA A 93 4.69 11.05 -12.79
N GLY A 94 3.78 11.93 -13.21
CA GLY A 94 3.64 12.41 -14.59
C GLY A 94 2.44 11.84 -15.34
N GLY A 95 1.46 11.27 -14.62
CA GLY A 95 0.18 10.83 -15.17
C GLY A 95 0.14 9.38 -15.66
N SER A 96 1.21 8.61 -15.51
CA SER A 96 1.25 7.17 -15.76
C SER A 96 2.33 6.48 -14.93
N ALA A 97 2.05 5.28 -14.40
CA ALA A 97 3.06 4.50 -13.71
C ALA A 97 2.79 2.98 -13.82
N SER A 98 3.82 2.18 -13.60
CA SER A 98 3.64 0.77 -13.24
C SER A 98 3.28 0.65 -11.76
N LEU A 99 2.57 -0.40 -11.36
CA LEU A 99 2.36 -0.73 -9.94
C LEU A 99 2.99 -2.07 -9.59
N PHE A 100 3.63 -2.12 -8.43
CA PHE A 100 3.90 -3.35 -7.72
C PHE A 100 2.99 -3.43 -6.49
N GLY A 101 2.32 -4.55 -6.28
CA GLY A 101 1.50 -4.77 -5.08
C GLY A 101 1.78 -6.12 -4.44
N SER A 102 1.86 -6.15 -3.11
CA SER A 102 2.02 -7.37 -2.32
C SER A 102 0.77 -7.65 -1.50
N SER A 103 0.28 -8.90 -1.51
CA SER A 103 -0.88 -9.33 -0.73
C SER A 103 -2.09 -8.38 -0.93
N SER A 104 -2.61 -7.74 0.13
CA SER A 104 -3.70 -6.75 0.02
C SER A 104 -3.36 -5.56 -0.90
N GLY A 105 -2.08 -5.20 -1.02
CA GLY A 105 -1.62 -4.16 -1.96
C GLY A 105 -1.76 -4.59 -3.41
N ALA A 106 -1.66 -5.89 -3.72
CA ALA A 106 -1.94 -6.42 -5.05
C ALA A 106 -3.42 -6.27 -5.43
N VAL A 107 -4.33 -6.45 -4.46
CA VAL A 107 -5.78 -6.22 -4.64
C VAL A 107 -6.05 -4.75 -4.95
N LEU A 108 -5.41 -3.83 -4.22
CA LEU A 108 -5.52 -2.39 -4.48
C LEU A 108 -4.98 -2.00 -5.86
N ALA A 109 -3.82 -2.53 -6.26
CA ALA A 109 -3.23 -2.27 -7.57
C ALA A 109 -4.17 -2.72 -8.72
N LEU A 110 -4.81 -3.88 -8.58
CA LEU A 110 -5.82 -4.36 -9.53
C LEU A 110 -7.07 -3.48 -9.54
N ARG A 111 -7.56 -3.07 -8.37
CA ARG A 111 -8.72 -2.17 -8.26
C ARG A 111 -8.44 -0.80 -8.88
N ALA A 112 -7.25 -0.26 -8.70
CA ALA A 112 -6.85 1.01 -9.32
C ALA A 112 -6.84 0.92 -10.84
N ALA A 113 -6.25 -0.15 -11.40
CA ALA A 113 -6.29 -0.38 -12.85
C ALA A 113 -7.73 -0.57 -13.36
N ALA A 114 -8.56 -1.32 -12.64
CA ALA A 114 -9.97 -1.52 -12.99
C ALA A 114 -10.82 -0.24 -12.90
N ALA A 115 -10.45 0.69 -12.02
CA ALA A 115 -11.07 2.00 -11.87
C ALA A 115 -10.62 3.03 -12.93
N GLY A 116 -9.69 2.66 -13.81
CA GLY A 116 -9.22 3.51 -14.90
C GLY A 116 -8.06 4.43 -14.55
N VAL A 117 -7.36 4.20 -13.43
CA VAL A 117 -6.06 4.84 -13.18
C VAL A 117 -5.10 4.43 -14.31
N ASN A 118 -4.31 5.37 -14.83
CA ASN A 118 -3.46 5.14 -15.99
C ASN A 118 -2.22 4.31 -15.63
N ILE A 119 -2.38 2.99 -15.61
CA ILE A 119 -1.36 2.03 -15.20
C ILE A 119 -0.72 1.34 -16.41
N ASP A 120 0.61 1.45 -16.55
CA ASP A 120 1.36 0.87 -17.66
C ASP A 120 1.50 -0.66 -17.54
N ARG A 121 1.84 -1.13 -16.34
CA ARG A 121 2.10 -2.54 -16.02
C ARG A 121 1.74 -2.83 -14.57
N LEU A 122 1.35 -4.07 -14.30
CA LEU A 122 1.09 -4.59 -12.96
C LEU A 122 2.06 -5.74 -12.64
N ALA A 123 2.70 -5.68 -11.49
CA ALA A 123 3.44 -6.77 -10.88
C ALA A 123 2.78 -7.12 -9.53
N LEU A 124 2.21 -8.32 -9.43
CA LEU A 124 1.38 -8.71 -8.29
C LEU A 124 2.02 -9.89 -7.56
N TYR A 125 2.31 -9.71 -6.28
CA TYR A 125 2.89 -10.75 -5.42
C TYR A 125 1.83 -11.28 -4.45
N GLU A 126 1.54 -12.57 -4.53
CA GLU A 126 0.60 -13.29 -3.65
C GLU A 126 -0.76 -12.59 -3.44
N PRO A 127 -1.50 -12.23 -4.51
CA PRO A 127 -2.82 -11.60 -4.35
C PRO A 127 -3.82 -12.57 -3.68
N PRO A 128 -4.44 -12.22 -2.53
CA PRO A 128 -5.27 -13.13 -1.75
C PRO A 128 -6.71 -13.21 -2.28
N PHE A 129 -6.88 -13.52 -3.56
CA PHE A 129 -8.21 -13.77 -4.12
C PHE A 129 -8.64 -15.21 -3.89
N VAL A 130 -9.88 -15.37 -3.46
CA VAL A 130 -10.60 -16.64 -3.46
C VAL A 130 -11.06 -16.91 -4.90
N VAL A 131 -10.44 -17.87 -5.57
CA VAL A 131 -10.71 -18.20 -6.98
C VAL A 131 -11.11 -19.66 -7.21
N GLY A 132 -10.97 -20.52 -6.20
CA GLY A 132 -11.27 -21.94 -6.28
C GLY A 132 -12.57 -22.31 -5.56
N GLU A 133 -13.27 -23.31 -6.08
CA GLU A 133 -14.40 -23.92 -5.36
C GLU A 133 -13.89 -24.57 -4.06
N GLY A 134 -14.55 -24.29 -2.94
CA GLY A 134 -14.19 -24.82 -1.62
C GLY A 134 -13.14 -24.01 -0.85
N ASP A 135 -12.64 -22.91 -1.41
CA ASP A 135 -11.96 -21.88 -0.63
C ASP A 135 -13.02 -20.91 -0.09
N ASP A 136 -13.31 -21.02 1.21
CA ASP A 136 -14.30 -20.14 1.86
C ASP A 136 -13.72 -18.74 2.14
N GLY A 137 -12.42 -18.54 1.91
CA GLY A 137 -11.71 -17.33 2.27
C GLY A 137 -11.72 -17.04 3.77
N PRO A 138 -11.40 -15.80 4.16
CA PRO A 138 -11.51 -15.39 5.56
C PRO A 138 -12.97 -15.39 6.05
N PRO A 139 -13.21 -15.49 7.37
CA PRO A 139 -14.54 -15.40 7.96
C PRO A 139 -15.32 -14.20 7.46
N LYS A 140 -16.61 -14.38 7.15
CA LYS A 140 -17.48 -13.30 6.64
C LYS A 140 -17.62 -12.13 7.60
N ASP A 141 -17.45 -12.38 8.90
CA ASP A 141 -17.49 -11.39 9.97
C ASP A 141 -16.10 -10.85 10.36
N LEU A 142 -15.04 -11.15 9.58
CA LEU A 142 -13.66 -10.76 9.90
C LEU A 142 -13.53 -9.27 10.25
N ALA A 143 -14.08 -8.39 9.40
CA ALA A 143 -14.03 -6.96 9.62
C ALA A 143 -14.77 -6.54 10.90
N GLN A 144 -15.95 -7.10 11.16
CA GLN A 144 -16.73 -6.83 12.37
C GLN A 144 -15.96 -7.22 13.64
N GLN A 145 -15.35 -8.40 13.64
CA GLN A 145 -14.58 -8.91 14.78
C GLN A 145 -13.33 -8.04 15.04
N ILE A 146 -12.60 -7.68 13.99
CA ILE A 146 -11.45 -6.77 14.11
C ILE A 146 -11.91 -5.40 14.66
N THR A 147 -12.97 -4.81 14.11
CA THR A 147 -13.50 -3.53 14.59
C THR A 147 -13.93 -3.59 16.05
N ALA A 148 -14.59 -4.67 16.50
CA ALA A 148 -14.99 -4.83 17.89
C ALA A 148 -13.77 -4.90 18.83
N LEU A 149 -12.75 -5.70 18.48
CA LEU A 149 -11.51 -5.80 19.25
C LEU A 149 -10.78 -4.44 19.35
N LEU A 150 -10.76 -3.67 18.26
CA LEU A 150 -10.18 -2.33 18.26
C LEU A 150 -10.96 -1.35 19.13
N ALA A 151 -12.31 -1.38 19.08
CA ALA A 151 -13.17 -0.53 19.92
C ALA A 151 -13.00 -0.81 21.43
N GLU A 152 -12.64 -2.04 21.80
CA GLU A 152 -12.30 -2.43 23.17
C GLU A 152 -10.84 -2.12 23.57
N GLY A 153 -10.03 -1.56 22.67
CA GLY A 153 -8.60 -1.30 22.88
C GLY A 153 -7.72 -2.55 22.86
N ARG A 154 -8.24 -3.69 22.37
CA ARG A 154 -7.57 -5.00 22.34
C ARG A 154 -6.76 -5.19 21.07
N HIS A 155 -5.81 -4.27 20.83
CA HIS A 155 -5.03 -4.20 19.59
C HIS A 155 -4.26 -5.50 19.27
N SER A 156 -3.62 -6.13 20.27
CA SER A 156 -2.90 -7.39 20.07
C SER A 156 -3.82 -8.55 19.67
N ASP A 157 -5.05 -8.58 20.22
CA ASP A 157 -6.03 -9.59 19.85
C ASP A 157 -6.54 -9.37 18.42
N ALA A 158 -6.72 -8.11 18.00
CA ALA A 158 -7.09 -7.78 16.63
C ALA A 158 -6.05 -8.28 15.61
N VAL A 159 -4.76 -8.04 15.89
CA VAL A 159 -3.67 -8.56 15.05
C VAL A 159 -3.63 -10.09 15.06
N LYS A 160 -3.75 -10.72 16.25
CA LYS A 160 -3.78 -12.18 16.37
C LYS A 160 -4.95 -12.78 15.58
N TYR A 161 -6.11 -12.15 15.65
CA TYR A 161 -7.30 -12.61 14.94
C TYR A 161 -7.07 -12.54 13.42
N PHE A 162 -6.57 -11.41 12.91
CA PHE A 162 -6.18 -11.29 11.50
C PHE A 162 -5.19 -12.39 11.08
N MET A 163 -4.12 -12.60 11.84
CA MET A 163 -3.06 -13.57 11.49
C MET A 163 -3.48 -15.05 11.58
N THR A 164 -4.61 -15.38 12.20
CA THR A 164 -5.07 -16.77 12.40
C THR A 164 -6.36 -17.11 11.67
N ARG A 165 -6.92 -16.14 10.95
CA ARG A 165 -8.22 -16.22 10.27
C ARG A 165 -8.20 -15.70 8.83
N VAL A 166 -7.06 -15.22 8.35
CA VAL A 166 -6.84 -14.77 6.96
C VAL A 166 -5.83 -15.68 6.30
#